data_AF-A0A0R1NS34-F1
#
_entry.id   AF-A0A0R1NS34-F1
#
_cell.length_a   1.000
_cell.length_b   1.000
_cell.length_c   1.000
_cell.angle_alpha   90.00
_cell.angle_beta   90.00
_cell.angle_gamma   90.00
#
_symmetry.space_group_name_H-M   'P 1'
#
loop_
_entity.id
_entity.type
_entity.pdbx_description
1 polymer ?
#
loop_
_entity_poly.entity_id
_entity_poly.type
_entity_poly.pdbx_seq_one_letter_code
_entity_poly.pdbx_strand_id
1 'polypeptide(L)' 'MDTENSASDIETLVRITPVKVLSKSMNTIAQAIDEAATDGNKQQVLKLVDSAESLLNAITQLNK' A
#
# COMPACT_ATOMS: atom_id res chain seq x y z
N MET A 1 -4.22 -37.31 6.45
CA MET A 1 -4.90 -36.48 5.42
C MET A 1 -4.57 -35.05 5.83
N ASP A 2 -3.38 -34.55 5.47
CA ASP A 2 -2.80 -33.36 6.11
C ASP A 2 -2.13 -32.40 5.11
N THR A 3 -2.47 -32.52 3.82
CA THR A 3 -1.83 -31.75 2.74
C THR A 3 -2.67 -30.56 2.26
N GLU A 4 -3.91 -30.41 2.71
CA GLU A 4 -4.78 -29.29 2.28
C GLU A 4 -4.60 -28.03 3.14
N ASN A 5 -4.11 -28.13 4.38
CA ASN A 5 -4.01 -26.98 5.28
C ASN A 5 -2.79 -26.07 4.95
N SER A 6 -1.65 -26.67 4.60
CA SER A 6 -0.42 -25.93 4.32
C SER A 6 -0.45 -25.11 3.03
N ALA A 7 -1.28 -25.49 2.05
CA ALA A 7 -1.43 -24.75 0.80
C ALA A 7 -2.19 -23.42 1.01
N SER A 8 -3.21 -23.44 1.87
CA SER A 8 -3.98 -22.25 2.29
C SER A 8 -3.10 -21.23 3.02
N ASP A 9 -2.20 -21.71 3.89
CA ASP A 9 -1.30 -20.84 4.65
C ASP A 9 -0.23 -20.17 3.78
N ILE A 10 0.33 -20.89 2.81
CA ILE A 10 1.29 -20.32 1.84
C ILE A 10 0.60 -19.29 0.95
N GLU A 11 -0.60 -19.58 0.43
CA GLU A 11 -1.35 -18.64 -0.39
C GLU A 11 -1.68 -17.35 0.39
N THR A 12 -2.04 -17.50 1.67
CA THR A 12 -2.30 -16.38 2.57
C THR A 12 -1.04 -15.56 2.84
N LEU A 13 0.10 -16.20 3.15
CA LEU A 13 1.40 -15.54 3.34
C LEU A 13 1.86 -14.79 2.08
N VAL A 14 1.64 -15.38 0.91
CA VAL A 14 1.94 -14.77 -0.40
C VAL A 14 1.06 -13.55 -0.65
N ARG A 15 -0.22 -13.55 -0.26
CA ARG A 15 -1.11 -12.38 -0.38
C ARG A 15 -0.80 -11.28 0.65
N ILE A 16 -0.37 -11.63 1.86
CA ILE A 16 -0.03 -10.68 2.93
C ILE A 16 1.21 -9.86 2.56
N THR A 17 2.18 -10.45 1.88
CA THR A 17 3.47 -9.80 1.61
C THR A 17 3.34 -8.56 0.72
N PRO A 18 2.66 -8.60 -0.45
CA PRO A 18 2.37 -7.43 -1.27
C PRO A 18 1.60 -6.36 -0.50
N VAL A 19 0.51 -6.74 0.19
CA VAL A 19 -0.33 -5.79 0.95
C VAL A 19 0.50 -5.05 2.01
N LYS A 20 1.41 -5.74 2.69
CA LYS A 20 2.28 -5.15 3.73
C LYS A 20 3.36 -4.22 3.15
N VAL A 21 3.89 -4.53 1.98
CA VAL A 21 4.80 -3.63 1.26
C VAL A 21 4.06 -2.35 0.86
N LEU A 22 2.86 -2.50 0.28
CA LEU A 22 2.05 -1.37 -0.17
C LEU A 22 1.56 -0.51 1.02
N SER A 23 1.19 -1.12 2.16
CA SER A 23 0.83 -0.35 3.36
C SER A 23 2.00 0.47 3.91
N LYS A 24 3.24 -0.07 3.83
CA LYS A 24 4.44 0.69 4.21
C LYS A 24 4.67 1.87 3.27
N SER A 25 4.50 1.68 1.96
CA SER A 25 4.57 2.76 0.98
C SER A 25 3.53 3.84 1.25
N MET A 26 2.30 3.47 1.65
CA MET A 26 1.25 4.44 1.98
C MET A 26 1.62 5.31 3.17
N ASN A 27 2.22 4.73 4.22
CA ASN A 27 2.72 5.50 5.37
C ASN A 27 3.80 6.51 4.97
N THR A 28 4.71 6.12 4.07
CA THR A 28 5.74 7.03 3.56
C THR A 28 5.13 8.17 2.75
N ILE A 29 4.12 7.89 1.91
CA ILE A 29 3.42 8.95 1.15
C ILE A 29 2.69 9.90 2.10
N ALA A 30 2.03 9.38 3.14
CA ALA A 30 1.33 10.20 4.14
C ALA A 30 2.29 11.15 4.88
N GLN A 31 3.47 10.67 5.29
CA GLN A 31 4.51 11.53 5.88
C GLN A 31 4.99 12.62 4.90
N ALA A 32 5.25 12.25 3.65
CA ALA A 32 5.68 13.23 2.64
C ALA A 32 4.59 14.29 2.34
N ILE A 33 3.31 13.92 2.43
CA ILE A 33 2.19 14.87 2.28
C ILE A 33 2.19 15.87 3.43
N ASP A 34 2.37 15.40 4.67
CA ASP A 34 2.43 16.25 5.87
C ASP A 34 3.59 17.25 5.80
N GLU A 35 4.77 16.78 5.41
CA GLU A 35 5.96 17.62 5.18
C GLU A 35 5.70 18.67 4.08
N ALA A 36 5.22 18.25 2.91
CA ALA A 36 4.96 19.15 1.80
C ALA A 36 3.84 20.17 2.10
N ALA A 37 2.85 19.79 2.90
CA ALA A 37 1.78 20.68 3.35
C ALA A 37 2.30 21.71 4.35
N THR A 38 3.17 21.28 5.28
CA THR A 38 3.85 22.16 6.25
C THR A 38 4.72 23.20 5.53
N ASP A 39 5.41 22.79 4.47
CA ASP A 39 6.24 23.67 3.65
C ASP A 39 5.42 24.56 2.67
N GLY A 40 4.09 24.41 2.63
CA GLY A 40 3.22 25.15 1.71
C GLY A 40 3.38 24.76 0.24
N ASN A 41 4.04 23.62 -0.05
CA ASN A 41 4.31 23.15 -1.40
C ASN A 41 3.09 22.44 -2.02
N LYS A 42 2.08 23.22 -2.39
CA LYS A 42 0.83 22.73 -2.99
C LYS A 42 1.03 21.75 -4.15
N GLN A 43 1.98 22.00 -5.05
CA GLN A 43 2.21 21.14 -6.21
C GLN A 43 2.73 19.76 -5.81
N GLN A 44 3.60 19.70 -4.79
CA GLN A 44 4.11 18.44 -4.27
C GLN A 44 3.03 17.66 -3.52
N VAL A 45 2.19 18.34 -2.73
CA VAL A 45 1.03 17.73 -2.07
C VAL A 45 0.13 17.03 -3.09
N LEU A 46 -0.25 17.72 -4.18
CA LEU A 46 -1.12 17.14 -5.20
C LEU A 46 -0.51 15.89 -5.86
N LYS A 47 0.77 15.93 -6.24
CA LYS A 47 1.47 14.76 -6.82
C LYS A 47 1.52 13.57 -5.86
N LEU A 48 1.69 13.82 -4.57
CA LEU A 48 1.73 12.77 -3.56
C LEU A 48 0.34 12.17 -3.32
N VAL A 49 -0.73 12.98 -3.37
CA VAL A 49 -2.12 12.50 -3.32
C VAL A 49 -2.43 11.60 -4.51
N ASP A 50 -2.04 12.00 -5.73
CA ASP A 50 -2.22 11.16 -6.93
C ASP A 50 -1.46 9.82 -6.81
N SER A 51 -0.29 9.84 -6.18
CA SER A 51 0.51 8.64 -5.90
C SER A 51 -0.18 7.74 -4.87
N ALA A 52 -0.78 8.31 -3.83
CA ALA A 52 -1.57 7.59 -2.84
C ALA A 52 -2.79 6.91 -3.46
N GLU A 53 -3.51 7.59 -4.35
CA GLU A 53 -4.66 7.04 -5.08
C GLU A 53 -4.24 5.85 -5.95
N SER A 54 -3.15 6.00 -6.72
CA SER A 54 -2.61 4.93 -7.56
C SER A 54 -2.24 3.69 -6.74
N LEU A 55 -1.63 3.90 -5.57
CA LEU A 55 -1.26 2.82 -4.65
C LEU A 55 -2.49 2.14 -4.04
N LEU A 56 -3.52 2.90 -3.64
CA LEU A 56 -4.77 2.34 -3.12
C LEU A 56 -5.49 1.51 -4.17
N ASN A 57 -5.49 1.94 -5.43
CA ASN A 57 -6.04 1.17 -6.53
C ASN A 57 -5.30 -0.17 -6.71
N ALA A 58 -3.96 -0.16 -6.63
CA ALA A 58 -3.16 -1.39 -6.69
C ALA A 58 -3.49 -2.36 -5.52
N ILE A 59 -3.61 -1.86 -4.29
CA ILE A 59 -4.04 -2.66 -3.12
C ILE A 59 -5.42 -3.25 -3.36
N THR A 60 -6.34 -2.45 -3.88
CA THR A 60 -7.73 -2.87 -4.16
C THR A 60 -7.78 -3.98 -5.20
N GLN A 61 -6.93 -3.92 -6.24
CA GLN A 61 -6.85 -4.97 -7.27
C GLN A 61 -6.23 -6.27 -6.74
N LEU A 62 -5.29 -6.20 -5.79
CA LEU A 62 -4.69 -7.38 -5.17
C LEU A 62 -5.61 -8.10 -4.18
N ASN A 63 -6.55 -7.36 -3.58
CA ASN A 63 -7.54 -7.90 -2.63
C ASN A 63 -8.82 -8.40 -3.31
N LYS A 64 -8.94 -8.29 -4.64
CA LYS A 64 -10.00 -8.92 -5.45
C LYS A 64 -9.65 -10.35 -5.77
#